data_AF-A0A671TVL9-F1
#
_entry.id   AF-A0A671TVL9-F1
#
_cell.length_a   1.000
_cell.length_b   1.000
_cell.length_c   1.000
_cell.angle_alpha   90.00
_cell.angle_beta   90.00
_cell.angle_gamma   90.00
#
_symmetry.space_group_name_H-M   'P 1'
#
loop_
_entity.id
_entity.type
_entity.pdbx_description
1 polymer ?
#
loop_
_entity_poly.entity_id
_entity_poly.type
_entity_poly.pdbx_seq_one_letter_code
_entity_poly.pdbx_strand_id
1 'polypeptide(L)'
;MDTETKTQMATEQMTDMDLSEQIKKVTKESHIRAENTELMMNNLPFFYFLFLFHFVCYCDLFIYLALEEELDRNSNHPGVAPIYFPAELARLEAIEKDLEYFYGQDWREKIVVPGATKRYCHRLRQIGKESPEFLLAHAYTRYLGDLSGGQVLGRIAQKSMGLKSSEGLSFFAFPGVTSPNLFKQLYRSRMNSVELTEEERNGVLEEAVRAFEFNIQVFDDLQKMLSVTEDTLQNCSTHSKPVQMLQINGSLNKTIPLLRMVLGLFVALATVSMGIYAL
;
A
#
# COMPACT_ATOMS: atom_id res chain seq x y z
N MET A 1 26.16 -31.20 8.38
CA MET A 1 27.09 -30.91 7.26
C MET A 1 26.38 -30.28 6.07
N ASP A 2 25.56 -30.97 5.27
CA ASP A 2 24.99 -30.35 4.04
C ASP A 2 24.06 -29.14 4.27
N THR A 3 23.33 -29.10 5.39
CA THR A 3 22.44 -27.99 5.76
C THR A 3 23.20 -26.77 6.28
N GLU A 4 24.29 -26.97 7.02
CA GLU A 4 25.13 -25.89 7.55
C GLU A 4 25.94 -25.24 6.43
N THR A 5 26.49 -26.03 5.50
CA THR A 5 27.23 -25.51 4.35
C THR A 5 26.33 -24.72 3.39
N LYS A 6 25.08 -25.17 3.17
CA LYS A 6 24.08 -24.41 2.39
C LYS A 6 23.68 -23.10 3.06
N THR A 7 23.56 -23.11 4.39
CA THR A 7 23.20 -21.91 5.16
C THR A 7 24.36 -20.90 5.14
N GLN A 8 25.62 -21.35 5.32
CA GLN A 8 26.79 -20.48 5.19
C GLN A 8 26.96 -19.88 3.79
N MET A 9 26.83 -20.68 2.72
CA MET A 9 26.91 -20.16 1.35
C MET A 9 25.78 -19.17 1.01
N ALA A 10 24.58 -19.37 1.57
CA ALA A 10 23.45 -18.46 1.38
C ALA A 10 23.64 -17.14 2.14
N THR A 11 24.25 -17.19 3.32
CA THR A 11 24.61 -16.01 4.13
C THR A 11 25.75 -15.21 3.46
N GLU A 12 26.80 -15.88 2.97
CA GLU A 12 27.91 -15.24 2.23
C GLU A 12 27.46 -14.63 0.89
N GLN A 13 26.49 -15.23 0.19
CA GLN A 13 25.89 -14.60 -1.00
C GLN A 13 25.00 -13.40 -0.67
N MET A 14 24.48 -13.28 0.56
CA MET A 14 23.67 -12.12 0.96
C MET A 14 24.50 -10.91 1.36
N THR A 15 25.68 -11.10 1.92
CA THR A 15 26.56 -10.02 2.35
C THR A 15 27.20 -9.24 1.18
N ASP A 16 27.37 -9.87 0.02
CA ASP A 16 27.94 -9.23 -1.20
C ASP A 16 26.89 -8.45 -2.03
N MET A 17 25.59 -8.57 -1.70
CA MET A 17 24.53 -7.87 -2.42
C MET A 17 24.26 -6.47 -1.85
N ASP A 18 23.87 -5.55 -2.73
CA ASP A 18 23.29 -4.27 -2.34
C ASP A 18 22.06 -4.43 -1.44
N LEU A 19 21.86 -3.49 -0.49
CA LEU A 19 20.72 -3.49 0.43
C LEU A 19 19.38 -3.60 -0.31
N SER A 20 19.23 -2.94 -1.46
CA SER A 20 18.03 -3.01 -2.28
C SER A 20 17.70 -4.40 -2.82
N GLU A 21 18.73 -5.15 -3.22
CA GLU A 21 18.53 -6.51 -3.71
C GLU A 21 18.31 -7.48 -2.55
N GLN A 22 18.96 -7.25 -1.39
CA GLN A 22 18.68 -8.01 -0.17
C GLN A 22 17.22 -7.84 0.27
N ILE A 23 16.72 -6.61 0.39
CA ILE A 23 15.32 -6.33 0.76
C ILE A 23 14.37 -7.02 -0.22
N LYS A 24 14.56 -6.82 -1.53
CA LYS A 24 13.75 -7.44 -2.58
C LYS A 24 13.73 -8.97 -2.48
N LYS A 25 14.86 -9.60 -2.13
CA LYS A 25 14.96 -11.05 -1.95
C LYS A 25 14.19 -11.52 -0.72
N VAL A 26 14.39 -10.89 0.44
CA VAL A 26 13.74 -11.32 1.70
C VAL A 26 12.25 -11.05 1.72
N THR A 27 11.79 -9.99 1.05
CA THR A 27 10.36 -9.65 0.98
C THR A 27 9.62 -10.40 -0.11
N LYS A 28 10.27 -11.25 -0.91
CA LYS A 28 9.66 -11.91 -2.07
C LYS A 28 8.42 -12.73 -1.68
N GLU A 29 8.51 -13.55 -0.64
CA GLU A 29 7.39 -14.39 -0.20
C GLU A 29 6.25 -13.58 0.43
N SER A 30 6.59 -12.58 1.26
CA SER A 30 5.57 -11.68 1.82
C SER A 30 4.91 -10.82 0.74
N HIS A 31 5.63 -10.44 -0.31
CA HIS A 31 5.08 -9.79 -1.48
C HIS A 31 4.06 -10.69 -2.17
N ILE A 32 4.44 -11.93 -2.53
CA ILE A 32 3.52 -12.92 -3.13
C ILE A 32 2.27 -13.11 -2.25
N ARG A 33 2.44 -13.23 -0.93
CA ARG A 33 1.31 -13.40 -0.01
C ARG A 33 0.39 -12.18 0.01
N ALA A 34 0.95 -10.97 -0.01
CA ALA A 34 0.19 -9.73 -0.08
C ALA A 34 -0.67 -9.67 -1.37
N GLU A 35 -0.16 -10.17 -2.50
CA GLU A 35 -0.93 -10.25 -3.76
C GLU A 35 -2.10 -11.24 -3.68
N ASN A 36 -2.00 -12.26 -2.82
CA ASN A 36 -2.94 -13.37 -2.77
C ASN A 36 -3.88 -13.34 -1.54
N THR A 37 -4.03 -12.18 -0.89
CA THR A 37 -5.03 -12.02 0.20
C THR A 37 -6.46 -12.12 -0.33
N GLU A 38 -7.44 -12.50 0.51
CA GLU A 38 -8.83 -12.69 0.04
C GLU A 38 -9.44 -11.41 -0.53
N LEU A 39 -9.16 -10.26 0.08
CA LEU A 39 -9.55 -8.95 -0.42
C LEU A 39 -8.95 -8.70 -1.80
N MET A 40 -7.71 -9.12 -1.98
CA MET A 40 -7.03 -9.09 -3.26
C MET A 40 -7.56 -10.15 -4.21
N MET A 41 -8.23 -11.24 -3.81
CA MET A 41 -8.68 -12.30 -4.73
C MET A 41 -10.16 -12.21 -5.13
N ASN A 42 -10.97 -11.43 -4.41
CA ASN A 42 -12.43 -11.44 -4.55
C ASN A 42 -12.96 -10.47 -5.63
N ASN A 43 -13.87 -10.95 -6.47
CA ASN A 43 -14.62 -10.12 -7.42
C ASN A 43 -15.77 -9.40 -6.70
N LEU A 44 -15.51 -8.23 -6.13
CA LEU A 44 -16.50 -7.45 -5.39
C LEU A 44 -17.43 -6.61 -6.29
N PRO A 45 -18.77 -6.59 -6.08
CA PRO A 45 -19.66 -5.72 -6.83
C PRO A 45 -19.27 -4.23 -6.71
N PHE A 46 -19.55 -3.43 -7.73
CA PHE A 46 -19.09 -2.02 -7.84
C PHE A 46 -19.39 -1.14 -6.61
N PHE A 47 -20.54 -1.33 -5.96
CA PHE A 47 -20.87 -0.58 -4.75
C PHE A 47 -19.88 -0.90 -3.61
N TYR A 48 -19.55 -2.17 -3.39
CA TYR A 48 -18.55 -2.57 -2.40
C TYR A 48 -17.14 -2.11 -2.76
N PHE A 49 -16.84 -1.97 -4.06
CA PHE A 49 -15.56 -1.45 -4.52
C PHE A 49 -15.32 0.00 -4.05
N LEU A 50 -16.30 0.90 -4.20
CA LEU A 50 -16.16 2.28 -3.75
C LEU A 50 -16.01 2.38 -2.22
N PHE A 51 -16.78 1.58 -1.48
CA PHE A 51 -16.68 1.49 -0.02
C PHE A 51 -15.32 0.96 0.44
N LEU A 52 -14.79 -0.07 -0.24
CA LEU A 52 -13.48 -0.63 0.09
C LEU A 52 -12.36 0.35 -0.23
N PHE A 53 -12.39 0.95 -1.42
CA PHE A 53 -11.41 1.97 -1.83
C PHE A 53 -11.31 3.09 -0.80
N HIS A 54 -12.45 3.52 -0.26
CA HIS A 54 -12.50 4.51 0.80
C HIS A 54 -11.81 4.09 2.10
N PHE A 55 -12.12 2.90 2.63
CA PHE A 55 -11.48 2.43 3.86
C PHE A 55 -9.97 2.25 3.67
N VAL A 56 -9.53 1.84 2.47
CA VAL A 56 -8.11 1.80 2.11
C VAL A 56 -7.50 3.21 2.16
N CYS A 57 -8.14 4.21 1.53
CA CYS A 57 -7.66 5.60 1.58
C CYS A 57 -7.54 6.14 3.02
N TYR A 58 -8.47 5.80 3.91
CA TYR A 58 -8.32 6.18 5.32
C TYR A 58 -7.16 5.45 5.98
N CYS A 59 -7.05 4.13 5.82
CA CYS A 59 -5.94 3.39 6.39
C CYS A 59 -4.60 3.97 5.93
N ASP A 60 -4.47 4.23 4.62
CA ASP A 60 -3.31 4.86 4.03
C ASP A 60 -3.08 6.27 4.60
N LEU A 61 -4.11 7.11 4.76
CA LEU A 61 -3.95 8.45 5.38
C LEU A 61 -3.23 8.37 6.73
N PHE A 62 -3.66 7.48 7.62
CA PHE A 62 -3.02 7.35 8.95
C PHE A 62 -1.61 6.76 8.86
N ILE A 63 -1.39 5.80 7.96
CA ILE A 63 -0.07 5.18 7.77
C ILE A 63 0.92 6.19 7.19
N TYR A 64 0.57 6.91 6.12
CA TYR A 64 1.41 7.97 5.56
C TYR A 64 1.58 9.12 6.54
N LEU A 65 0.56 9.47 7.33
CA LEU A 65 0.72 10.48 8.38
C LEU A 65 1.83 10.08 9.36
N ALA A 66 1.75 8.86 9.90
CA ALA A 66 2.76 8.37 10.83
C ALA A 66 4.14 8.20 10.17
N LEU A 67 4.19 7.76 8.91
CA LEU A 67 5.43 7.58 8.17
C LEU A 67 6.10 8.92 7.86
N GLU A 68 5.35 9.87 7.29
CA GLU A 68 5.87 11.18 6.87
C GLU A 68 6.22 12.05 8.08
N GLU A 69 5.44 12.01 9.18
CA GLU A 69 5.80 12.65 10.46
C GLU A 69 7.17 12.20 10.97
N GLU A 70 7.45 10.89 10.91
CA GLU A 70 8.70 10.33 11.41
C GLU A 70 9.86 10.47 10.41
N LEU A 71 9.59 10.48 9.10
CA LEU A 71 10.60 10.84 8.08
C LEU A 71 11.01 12.31 8.22
N ASP A 72 10.06 13.23 8.43
CA ASP A 72 10.35 14.64 8.65
C ASP A 72 11.16 14.85 9.94
N ARG A 73 10.75 14.22 11.04
CA ARG A 73 11.46 14.26 12.33
C ARG A 73 12.91 13.80 12.19
N ASN A 74 13.15 12.78 11.37
CA ASN A 74 14.46 12.15 11.20
C ASN A 74 15.15 12.53 9.88
N SER A 75 14.74 13.61 9.23
CA SER A 75 15.24 14.04 7.90
C SER A 75 16.76 14.25 7.85
N ASN A 76 17.41 14.56 8.98
CA ASN A 76 18.86 14.71 9.09
C ASN A 76 19.59 13.44 9.59
N HIS A 77 18.87 12.37 9.92
CA HIS A 77 19.47 11.12 10.40
C HIS A 77 20.21 10.42 9.24
N PRO A 78 21.44 9.90 9.42
CA PRO A 78 22.21 9.26 8.34
C PRO A 78 21.47 8.11 7.64
N GLY A 79 20.65 7.36 8.37
CA GLY A 79 19.82 6.28 7.83
C GLY A 79 18.59 6.72 7.01
N VAL A 80 18.20 8.01 7.10
CA VAL A 80 16.95 8.53 6.50
C VAL A 80 17.25 9.61 5.46
N ALA A 81 18.20 10.50 5.72
CA ALA A 81 18.54 11.62 4.84
C ALA A 81 18.76 11.22 3.37
N PRO A 82 19.41 10.08 3.03
CA PRO A 82 19.60 9.68 1.63
C PRO A 82 18.30 9.37 0.88
N ILE A 83 17.25 8.92 1.59
CA ILE A 83 15.97 8.51 1.02
C ILE A 83 14.84 9.55 1.22
N TYR A 84 15.16 10.70 1.79
CA TYR A 84 14.17 11.73 2.13
C TYR A 84 13.82 12.60 0.89
N PHE A 85 12.71 12.26 0.22
CA PHE A 85 12.21 12.91 -0.99
C PHE A 85 10.77 13.42 -0.83
N PRO A 86 10.49 14.37 0.07
CA PRO A 86 9.13 14.79 0.37
C PRO A 86 8.42 15.44 -0.83
N ALA A 87 9.13 16.21 -1.67
CA ALA A 87 8.54 16.87 -2.83
C ALA A 87 8.06 15.88 -3.90
N GLU A 88 8.74 14.74 -4.01
CA GLU A 88 8.46 13.72 -5.01
C GLU A 88 7.50 12.64 -4.49
N LEU A 89 7.62 12.26 -3.21
CA LEU A 89 6.98 11.07 -2.66
C LEU A 89 5.88 11.32 -1.64
N ALA A 90 5.79 12.48 -0.99
CA ALA A 90 4.77 12.72 0.03
C ALA A 90 3.36 12.48 -0.52
N ARG A 91 2.52 11.76 0.22
CA ARG A 91 1.18 11.31 -0.20
C ARG A 91 0.06 12.00 0.55
N LEU A 92 0.32 12.59 1.71
CA LEU A 92 -0.73 13.14 2.58
C LEU A 92 -1.70 14.08 1.85
N GLU A 93 -1.20 15.13 1.21
CA GLU A 93 -2.04 16.10 0.48
C GLU A 93 -2.85 15.43 -0.63
N ALA A 94 -2.27 14.43 -1.30
CA ALA A 94 -2.93 13.69 -2.37
C ALA A 94 -4.08 12.82 -1.82
N ILE A 95 -3.87 12.15 -0.70
CA ILE A 95 -4.90 11.33 -0.03
C ILE A 95 -6.04 12.23 0.47
N GLU A 96 -5.72 13.38 1.09
CA GLU A 96 -6.73 14.33 1.55
C GLU A 96 -7.60 14.87 0.41
N LYS A 97 -6.99 15.21 -0.74
CA LYS A 97 -7.73 15.62 -1.96
C LYS A 97 -8.66 14.53 -2.46
N ASP A 98 -8.21 13.28 -2.46
CA ASP A 98 -9.04 12.16 -2.90
C ASP A 98 -10.21 11.92 -1.93
N LEU A 99 -9.97 12.00 -0.62
CA LEU A 99 -11.01 11.89 0.40
C LEU A 99 -12.05 13.01 0.28
N GLU A 100 -11.61 14.25 0.08
CA GLU A 100 -12.49 15.40 -0.14
C GLU A 100 -13.33 15.25 -1.42
N TYR A 101 -12.74 14.76 -2.51
CA TYR A 101 -13.44 14.50 -3.76
C TYR A 101 -14.60 13.51 -3.58
N PHE A 102 -14.39 12.42 -2.82
CA PHE A 102 -15.44 11.40 -2.64
C PHE A 102 -16.45 11.72 -1.53
N TYR A 103 -16.07 12.44 -0.47
CA TYR A 103 -16.89 12.59 0.75
C TYR A 103 -17.27 14.04 1.10
N GLY A 104 -16.77 15.02 0.35
CA GLY A 104 -16.92 16.44 0.64
C GLY A 104 -16.09 16.88 1.84
N GLN A 105 -16.32 18.10 2.30
CA GLN A 105 -15.52 18.75 3.36
C GLN A 105 -15.54 18.00 4.71
N ASP A 106 -16.62 17.28 4.99
CA ASP A 106 -16.82 16.57 6.26
C ASP A 106 -16.20 15.16 6.27
N TRP A 107 -15.28 14.86 5.33
CA TRP A 107 -14.63 13.56 5.26
C TRP A 107 -13.92 13.19 6.59
N ARG A 108 -13.39 14.17 7.32
CA ARG A 108 -12.69 13.96 8.59
C ARG A 108 -13.59 13.39 9.71
N GLU A 109 -14.90 13.56 9.62
CA GLU A 109 -15.85 13.09 10.65
C GLU A 109 -16.28 11.63 10.45
N LYS A 110 -15.94 11.01 9.32
CA LYS A 110 -16.44 9.69 8.90
C LYS A 110 -15.42 8.56 9.07
N ILE A 111 -14.37 8.79 9.86
CA ILE A 111 -13.21 7.92 9.92
C ILE A 111 -13.40 6.78 10.93
N VAL A 112 -13.41 5.55 10.45
CA VAL A 112 -13.21 4.34 11.28
C VAL A 112 -11.91 3.68 10.88
N VAL A 113 -10.94 3.66 11.81
CA VAL A 113 -9.61 3.08 11.58
C VAL A 113 -9.52 1.68 12.21
N PRO A 114 -9.20 0.63 11.43
CA PRO A 114 -9.03 -0.73 11.94
C PRO A 114 -7.90 -0.85 12.97
N GLY A 115 -7.96 -1.91 13.78
CA GLY A 115 -6.93 -2.20 14.78
C GLY A 115 -5.54 -2.39 14.16
N ALA A 116 -5.44 -3.07 13.02
CA ALA A 116 -4.19 -3.26 12.28
C ALA A 116 -3.53 -1.93 11.88
N THR A 117 -4.30 -0.97 11.36
CA THR A 117 -3.77 0.34 10.96
C THR A 117 -3.18 1.08 12.16
N LYS A 118 -3.83 1.03 13.33
CA LYS A 118 -3.31 1.62 14.57
C LYS A 118 -1.99 0.97 15.00
N ARG A 119 -1.89 -0.36 14.92
CA ARG A 119 -0.64 -1.09 15.22
C ARG A 119 0.48 -0.69 14.28
N TYR A 120 0.18 -0.55 12.98
CA TYR A 120 1.16 -0.10 12.00
C TYR A 120 1.65 1.32 12.33
N CYS A 121 0.73 2.26 12.54
CA CYS A 121 1.08 3.64 12.90
C CYS A 121 1.89 3.71 14.21
N HIS A 122 1.59 2.85 15.18
CA HIS A 122 2.35 2.76 16.42
C HIS A 122 3.78 2.27 16.17
N ARG A 123 3.98 1.24 15.34
CA ARG A 123 5.31 0.75 14.99
C ARG A 123 6.15 1.83 14.32
N LEU A 124 5.58 2.56 13.34
CA LEU A 124 6.25 3.66 12.65
C LEU A 124 6.75 4.73 13.62
N ARG A 125 5.90 5.16 14.56
CA ARG A 125 6.27 6.14 15.61
C ARG A 125 7.24 5.60 16.64
N GLN A 126 7.25 4.28 16.88
CA GLN A 126 8.21 3.65 17.76
C GLN A 126 9.61 3.66 17.11
N ILE A 127 9.73 3.15 15.88
CA ILE A 127 11.03 3.11 15.18
C ILE A 127 11.55 4.50 14.86
N GLY A 128 10.68 5.46 14.53
CA GLY A 128 11.11 6.85 14.32
C GLY A 128 11.75 7.51 15.55
N LYS A 129 11.52 6.96 16.75
CA LYS A 129 12.15 7.43 18.00
C LYS A 129 13.34 6.59 18.42
N GLU A 130 13.24 5.27 18.27
CA GLU A 130 14.18 4.31 18.86
C GLU A 130 15.25 3.84 17.86
N SER A 131 14.91 3.75 16.57
CA SER A 131 15.75 3.16 15.51
C SER A 131 15.40 3.76 14.13
N PRO A 132 15.72 5.05 13.89
CA PRO A 132 15.25 5.77 12.70
C PRO A 132 15.71 5.16 11.37
N GLU A 133 16.85 4.47 11.34
CA GLU A 133 17.35 3.71 10.20
C GLU A 133 16.36 2.65 9.68
N PHE A 134 15.47 2.14 10.53
CA PHE A 134 14.43 1.18 10.12
C PHE A 134 13.26 1.83 9.37
N LEU A 135 13.11 3.17 9.41
CA LEU A 135 12.11 3.87 8.60
C LEU A 135 12.32 3.62 7.09
N LEU A 136 13.58 3.38 6.68
CA LEU A 136 13.94 3.04 5.31
C LEU A 136 13.23 1.79 4.80
N ALA A 137 13.04 0.78 5.65
CA ALA A 137 12.32 -0.44 5.30
C ALA A 137 10.84 -0.16 4.94
N HIS A 138 10.19 0.70 5.72
CA HIS A 138 8.80 1.07 5.52
C HIS A 138 8.61 2.02 4.34
N ALA A 139 9.47 3.04 4.22
CA ALA A 139 9.49 3.96 3.08
C ALA A 139 9.74 3.21 1.77
N TYR A 140 10.70 2.27 1.74
CA TYR A 140 10.92 1.37 0.61
C TYR A 140 9.65 0.59 0.27
N THR A 141 9.04 -0.06 1.25
CA THR A 141 7.89 -0.94 1.04
C THR A 141 6.69 -0.19 0.46
N ARG A 142 6.41 1.02 0.98
CA ARG A 142 5.29 1.85 0.53
C ARG A 142 5.58 2.54 -0.79
N TYR A 143 6.56 3.45 -0.83
CA TYR A 143 6.76 4.33 -1.98
C TYR A 143 7.15 3.58 -3.27
N LEU A 144 7.97 2.52 -3.19
CA LEU A 144 8.31 1.74 -4.38
C LEU A 144 7.16 0.85 -4.83
N GLY A 145 6.28 0.43 -3.91
CA GLY A 145 5.00 -0.20 -4.23
C GLY A 145 4.11 0.75 -5.03
N ASP A 146 3.96 1.99 -4.57
CA ASP A 146 3.11 3.01 -5.20
C ASP A 146 3.61 3.40 -6.61
N LEU A 147 4.93 3.51 -6.78
CA LEU A 147 5.59 3.76 -8.07
C LEU A 147 5.68 2.52 -8.99
N SER A 148 5.19 1.37 -8.53
CA SER A 148 5.17 0.12 -9.29
C SER A 148 3.73 -0.33 -9.53
N GLY A 149 3.18 -1.15 -8.65
CA GLY A 149 1.81 -1.66 -8.77
C GLY A 149 0.75 -0.56 -8.63
N GLY A 150 1.03 0.48 -7.84
CA GLY A 150 0.11 1.62 -7.66
C GLY A 150 -0.29 2.31 -8.98
N GLN A 151 0.62 2.41 -9.94
CA GLN A 151 0.32 2.99 -11.26
C GLN A 151 -0.67 2.14 -12.09
N VAL A 152 -0.64 0.83 -11.88
CA VAL A 152 -1.63 -0.07 -12.50
C VAL A 152 -2.95 0.06 -11.75
N LEU A 153 -2.92 0.04 -10.42
CA LEU A 153 -4.12 0.20 -9.59
C LEU A 153 -4.87 1.49 -9.87
N GLY A 154 -4.19 2.63 -10.01
CA GLY A 154 -4.84 3.91 -10.34
C GLY A 154 -5.62 3.85 -11.66
N ARG A 155 -5.09 3.18 -12.68
CA ARG A 155 -5.80 2.99 -13.97
C ARG A 155 -7.01 2.08 -13.84
N ILE A 156 -6.89 1.02 -13.05
CA ILE A 156 -8.03 0.13 -12.82
C ILE A 156 -9.08 0.87 -11.98
N ALA A 157 -8.68 1.66 -10.98
CA ALA A 157 -9.54 2.49 -10.12
C ALA A 157 -10.37 3.44 -10.97
N GLN A 158 -9.71 4.17 -11.87
CA GLN A 158 -10.34 5.08 -12.81
C GLN A 158 -11.43 4.38 -13.63
N LYS A 159 -11.08 3.23 -14.22
CA LYS A 159 -11.98 2.47 -15.09
C LYS A 159 -13.15 1.88 -14.31
N SER A 160 -12.89 1.28 -13.15
CA SER A 160 -13.92 0.66 -12.31
C SER A 160 -14.91 1.70 -11.81
N MET A 161 -14.44 2.86 -11.37
CA MET A 161 -15.27 3.97 -10.87
C MET A 161 -15.92 4.82 -11.97
N GLY A 162 -15.59 4.58 -13.25
CA GLY A 162 -16.11 5.39 -14.35
C GLY A 162 -15.69 6.86 -14.27
N LEU A 163 -14.54 7.14 -13.65
CA LEU A 163 -14.01 8.50 -13.51
C LEU A 163 -13.60 9.03 -14.88
N LYS A 164 -14.09 10.23 -15.22
CA LYS A 164 -13.80 10.90 -16.50
C LYS A 164 -12.55 11.76 -16.46
N SER A 165 -12.15 12.19 -15.26
CA SER A 165 -10.94 12.95 -14.96
C SER A 165 -10.00 12.09 -14.10
N SER A 166 -8.85 12.65 -13.73
CA SER A 166 -7.94 12.09 -12.73
C SER A 166 -8.28 12.53 -11.29
N GLU A 167 -9.37 13.26 -11.09
CA GLU A 167 -9.83 13.66 -9.76
C GLU A 167 -10.30 12.42 -8.97
N GLY A 168 -9.96 12.37 -7.68
CA GLY A 168 -10.15 11.18 -6.85
C GLY A 168 -9.10 10.08 -7.05
N LEU A 169 -8.01 10.37 -7.77
CA LEU A 169 -6.87 9.46 -8.00
C LEU A 169 -5.52 10.16 -7.79
N SER A 170 -5.51 11.27 -7.05
CA SER A 170 -4.34 12.08 -6.75
C SER A 170 -3.26 11.25 -6.06
N PHE A 171 -3.62 10.30 -5.20
CA PHE A 171 -2.69 9.40 -4.52
C PHE A 171 -1.75 8.67 -5.50
N PHE A 172 -2.30 8.23 -6.63
CA PHE A 172 -1.55 7.51 -7.68
C PHE A 172 -0.72 8.44 -8.57
N ALA A 173 -0.89 9.76 -8.46
CA ALA A 173 -0.17 10.75 -9.24
C ALA A 173 1.10 11.21 -8.50
N PHE A 174 2.23 11.21 -9.20
CA PHE A 174 3.52 11.67 -8.69
C PHE A 174 4.04 12.83 -9.53
N PRO A 175 3.50 14.05 -9.38
CA PRO A 175 3.88 15.18 -10.24
C PRO A 175 5.35 15.58 -10.12
N GLY A 176 5.98 15.32 -8.96
CA GLY A 176 7.43 15.51 -8.76
C GLY A 176 8.31 14.42 -9.40
N VAL A 177 7.72 13.35 -9.96
CA VAL A 177 8.43 12.22 -10.54
C VAL A 177 8.18 12.15 -12.04
N THR A 178 9.16 12.61 -12.85
CA THR A 178 9.05 12.58 -14.32
C THR A 178 9.03 11.17 -14.91
N SER A 179 9.76 10.23 -14.29
CA SER A 179 9.80 8.83 -14.73
C SER A 179 9.84 7.91 -13.51
N PRO A 180 8.77 7.14 -13.23
CA PRO A 180 8.75 6.21 -12.11
C PRO A 180 9.90 5.21 -12.14
N ASN A 181 10.30 4.74 -13.32
CA ASN A 181 11.39 3.77 -13.44
C ASN A 181 12.76 4.38 -13.08
N LEU A 182 13.07 5.57 -13.59
CA LEU A 182 14.32 6.27 -13.26
C LEU A 182 14.35 6.65 -11.78
N PHE A 183 13.22 7.10 -11.23
CA PHE A 183 13.14 7.47 -9.82
C PHE A 183 13.30 6.26 -8.90
N LYS A 184 12.73 5.09 -9.24
CA LYS A 184 12.97 3.85 -8.48
C LYS A 184 14.44 3.41 -8.51
N GLN A 185 15.14 3.61 -9.63
CA GLN A 185 16.58 3.34 -9.73
C GLN A 185 17.38 4.31 -8.85
N LEU A 186 17.08 5.61 -8.91
CA LEU A 186 17.66 6.62 -8.03
C LEU A 186 17.43 6.27 -6.56
N TYR A 187 16.20 5.96 -6.17
CA TYR A 187 15.84 5.64 -4.79
C TYR A 187 16.61 4.42 -4.28
N ARG A 188 16.72 3.35 -5.08
CA ARG A 188 17.53 2.16 -4.73
C ARG A 188 19.01 2.52 -4.57
N SER A 189 19.57 3.31 -5.49
CA SER A 189 20.96 3.77 -5.38
C SER A 189 21.21 4.58 -4.11
N ARG A 190 20.30 5.47 -3.73
CA ARG A 190 20.39 6.23 -2.47
C ARG A 190 20.27 5.34 -1.24
N MET A 191 19.36 4.37 -1.29
CA MET A 191 19.21 3.38 -0.23
C MET A 191 20.48 2.55 -0.04
N ASN A 192 21.16 2.17 -1.13
CA ASN A 192 22.41 1.41 -1.08
C ASN A 192 23.59 2.23 -0.55
N SER A 193 23.50 3.57 -0.55
CA SER A 193 24.52 4.46 0.03
C SER A 193 24.41 4.64 1.55
N VAL A 194 23.36 4.09 2.18
CA VAL A 194 23.21 4.17 3.64
C VAL A 194 24.22 3.23 4.30
N GLU A 195 25.09 3.80 5.13
CA GLU A 195 26.04 3.06 5.95
C GLU A 195 25.30 2.46 7.15
N LEU A 196 25.33 1.12 7.26
CA LEU A 196 24.70 0.35 8.33
C LEU A 196 25.69 -0.68 8.86
N THR A 197 25.67 -0.93 10.17
CA THR A 197 26.32 -2.12 10.74
C THR A 197 25.65 -3.40 10.26
N GLU A 198 26.27 -4.55 10.47
CA GLU A 198 25.65 -5.83 10.11
C GLU A 198 24.35 -6.07 10.90
N GLU A 199 24.32 -5.68 12.18
CA GLU A 199 23.13 -5.77 13.04
C GLU A 199 22.00 -4.87 12.54
N GLU A 200 22.31 -3.60 12.21
CA GLU A 200 21.33 -2.65 11.68
C GLU A 200 20.79 -3.12 10.33
N ARG A 201 21.67 -3.61 9.45
CA ARG A 201 21.29 -4.17 8.15
C ARG A 201 20.33 -5.35 8.30
N ASN A 202 20.64 -6.31 9.17
CA ASN A 202 19.75 -7.43 9.44
C ASN A 202 18.41 -6.95 10.04
N GLY A 203 18.45 -5.96 10.93
CA GLY A 203 17.25 -5.31 11.48
C GLY A 203 16.37 -4.67 10.40
N VAL A 204 16.96 -3.96 9.43
CA VAL A 204 16.25 -3.38 8.28
C VAL A 204 15.58 -4.47 7.43
N LEU A 205 16.26 -5.60 7.17
CA LEU A 205 15.69 -6.71 6.40
C LEU A 205 14.48 -7.32 7.11
N GLU A 206 14.58 -7.55 8.41
CA GLU A 206 13.46 -8.04 9.22
C GLU A 206 12.31 -7.04 9.28
N GLU A 207 12.62 -5.74 9.40
CA GLU A 207 11.61 -4.69 9.41
C GLU A 207 10.90 -4.60 8.04
N ALA A 208 11.61 -4.81 6.94
CA ALA A 208 11.00 -4.80 5.61
C ALA A 208 9.98 -5.93 5.48
N VAL A 209 10.29 -7.14 5.98
CA VAL A 209 9.31 -8.24 6.04
C VAL A 209 8.14 -7.84 6.93
N ARG A 210 8.38 -7.26 8.11
CA ARG A 210 7.32 -6.78 9.01
C ARG A 210 6.45 -5.71 8.38
N ALA A 211 7.00 -4.81 7.57
CA ALA A 211 6.25 -3.80 6.83
C ALA A 211 5.23 -4.45 5.88
N PHE A 212 5.59 -5.52 5.17
CA PHE A 212 4.64 -6.29 4.36
C PHE A 212 3.57 -6.96 5.24
N GLU A 213 3.95 -7.59 6.36
CA GLU A 213 2.99 -8.23 7.27
C GLU A 213 1.99 -7.22 7.86
N PHE A 214 2.41 -5.98 8.16
CA PHE A 214 1.47 -4.93 8.58
C PHE A 214 0.48 -4.57 7.48
N ASN A 215 0.92 -4.46 6.22
CA ASN A 215 0.02 -4.21 5.10
C ASN A 215 -0.99 -5.36 4.94
N ILE A 216 -0.53 -6.62 5.02
CA ILE A 216 -1.40 -7.80 4.97
C ILE A 216 -2.46 -7.75 6.08
N GLN A 217 -2.05 -7.48 7.32
CA GLN A 217 -2.99 -7.36 8.45
C GLN A 217 -4.02 -6.24 8.26
N VAL A 218 -3.63 -5.13 7.64
CA VAL A 218 -4.57 -4.04 7.31
C VAL A 218 -5.61 -4.54 6.31
N PHE A 219 -5.19 -5.21 5.24
CA PHE A 219 -6.11 -5.79 4.27
C PHE A 219 -7.02 -6.87 4.89
N ASP A 220 -6.50 -7.72 5.76
CA ASP A 220 -7.29 -8.74 6.47
C ASP A 220 -8.36 -8.11 7.38
N ASP A 221 -8.01 -7.05 8.12
CA ASP A 221 -8.97 -6.33 8.96
C ASP A 221 -10.05 -5.64 8.11
N LEU A 222 -9.67 -5.05 6.97
CA LEU A 222 -10.62 -4.46 6.02
C LEU A 222 -11.57 -5.50 5.43
N GLN A 223 -11.06 -6.68 5.07
CA GLN A 223 -11.89 -7.79 4.58
C GLN A 223 -12.92 -8.22 5.63
N LYS A 224 -12.51 -8.36 6.90
CA LYS A 224 -13.42 -8.72 8.00
C LYS A 224 -14.52 -7.67 8.19
N MET A 225 -14.16 -6.39 8.09
CA MET A 225 -15.16 -5.30 8.19
C MET A 225 -16.18 -5.35 7.05
N LEU A 226 -15.76 -5.71 5.84
CA LEU A 226 -16.67 -5.92 4.70
C LEU A 226 -17.60 -7.11 4.93
N SER A 227 -17.08 -8.27 5.32
CA SER A 227 -17.88 -9.48 5.54
C SER A 227 -18.93 -9.30 6.65
N VAL A 228 -18.60 -8.60 7.74
CA VAL A 228 -19.58 -8.27 8.79
C VAL A 228 -20.69 -7.36 8.27
N THR A 229 -20.35 -6.43 7.37
CA THR A 229 -21.34 -5.53 6.76
C THR A 229 -22.28 -6.30 5.83
N GLU A 230 -21.77 -7.26 5.05
CA GLU A 230 -22.57 -8.16 4.21
C GLU A 230 -23.53 -9.02 5.02
N ASP A 231 -23.03 -9.69 6.07
CA ASP A 231 -23.85 -10.52 6.96
C ASP A 231 -24.96 -9.72 7.64
N THR A 232 -24.66 -8.47 8.04
CA THR A 232 -25.64 -7.58 8.68
C THR A 232 -26.72 -7.14 7.68
N LEU A 233 -26.35 -6.80 6.44
CA LEU A 233 -27.30 -6.42 5.39
C LEU A 233 -28.18 -7.60 4.95
N GLN A 234 -27.64 -8.81 4.86
CA GLN A 234 -28.41 -10.03 4.55
C GLN A 234 -29.35 -10.42 5.70
N ASN A 235 -28.90 -10.32 6.96
CA ASN A 235 -29.73 -10.61 8.12
C ASN A 235 -30.82 -9.54 8.39
N CYS A 236 -30.59 -8.28 8.02
CA CYS A 236 -31.63 -7.25 8.08
C CYS A 236 -32.68 -7.40 6.96
N SER A 237 -32.29 -7.95 5.81
CA SER A 237 -33.19 -8.18 4.66
C SER A 237 -34.21 -9.30 4.88
N THR A 238 -34.03 -10.16 5.89
CA THR A 238 -35.01 -11.19 6.26
C THR A 238 -36.10 -10.69 7.21
N HIS A 239 -36.00 -9.46 7.75
CA HIS A 239 -36.96 -9.00 8.76
C HIS A 239 -37.47 -7.55 8.72
N SER A 240 -37.19 -6.70 7.72
CA SER A 240 -37.83 -5.37 7.69
C SER A 240 -37.96 -4.74 6.29
N LYS A 241 -39.01 -3.92 6.13
CA LYS A 241 -39.40 -3.16 4.92
C LYS A 241 -38.25 -2.31 4.35
N PRO A 242 -38.24 -2.02 3.04
CA PRO A 242 -37.10 -1.43 2.36
C PRO A 242 -36.79 -0.03 2.88
N VAL A 243 -35.59 0.14 3.42
CA VAL A 243 -35.00 1.46 3.69
C VAL A 243 -34.66 2.10 2.34
N GLN A 244 -35.15 3.31 2.13
CA GLN A 244 -34.99 4.06 0.89
C GLN A 244 -33.53 4.54 0.77
N MET A 245 -32.66 3.71 0.17
CA MET A 245 -31.31 4.11 -0.21
C MET A 245 -31.35 5.09 -1.38
N LEU A 246 -30.47 6.10 -1.30
CA LEU A 246 -30.23 7.16 -2.27
C LEU A 246 -30.34 6.65 -3.73
N GLN A 247 -31.43 7.00 -4.42
CA GLN A 247 -31.57 6.71 -5.84
C GLN A 247 -30.71 7.67 -6.65
N ILE A 248 -29.54 7.21 -7.09
CA ILE A 248 -28.85 7.83 -8.22
C ILE A 248 -29.52 7.30 -9.49
N ASN A 249 -30.43 8.10 -10.05
CA ASN A 249 -31.13 7.83 -11.30
C ASN A 249 -30.18 7.96 -12.50
N GLY A 250 -30.10 6.94 -13.36
CA GLY A 250 -29.67 7.13 -14.75
C GLY A 250 -28.83 6.02 -15.38
N SER A 251 -29.49 5.10 -16.10
CA SER A 251 -28.98 4.41 -17.30
C SER A 251 -27.61 3.71 -17.23
N LEU A 252 -27.44 2.75 -16.31
CA LEU A 252 -26.22 1.90 -16.23
C LEU A 252 -26.48 0.42 -16.57
N ASN A 253 -27.60 0.09 -17.23
CA ASN A 253 -28.01 -1.31 -17.44
C ASN A 253 -27.41 -2.00 -18.68
N LYS A 254 -26.67 -1.30 -19.54
CA LYS A 254 -26.12 -1.89 -20.79
C LYS A 254 -24.62 -2.21 -20.75
N THR A 255 -23.89 -1.85 -19.71
CA THR A 255 -22.42 -1.99 -19.63
C THR A 255 -21.96 -3.17 -18.76
N ILE A 256 -22.87 -4.08 -18.43
CA ILE A 256 -22.71 -5.12 -17.39
C ILE A 256 -21.74 -6.27 -17.77
N PRO A 257 -21.61 -6.75 -19.04
CA PRO A 257 -20.73 -7.89 -19.32
C PRO A 257 -19.24 -7.53 -19.34
N LEU A 258 -18.90 -6.33 -19.82
CA LEU A 258 -17.52 -5.87 -19.95
C LEU A 258 -16.93 -5.40 -18.60
N LEU A 259 -17.80 -5.00 -17.66
CA LEU A 259 -17.45 -4.64 -16.29
C LEU A 259 -17.11 -5.87 -15.43
N ARG A 260 -17.68 -7.04 -15.75
CA ARG A 260 -17.42 -8.32 -15.04
C ARG A 260 -15.99 -8.84 -15.21
N MET A 261 -15.32 -8.48 -16.31
CA MET A 261 -13.96 -8.97 -16.62
C MET A 261 -12.84 -8.07 -16.06
N VAL A 262 -13.18 -6.86 -15.62
CA VAL A 262 -12.23 -5.86 -15.09
C VAL A 262 -12.07 -5.97 -13.57
N LEU A 263 -13.04 -6.62 -12.91
CA LEU A 263 -13.09 -6.77 -11.46
C LEU A 263 -12.00 -7.72 -10.92
N GLY A 264 -11.69 -8.79 -11.66
CA GLY A 264 -10.58 -9.70 -11.36
C GLY A 264 -9.21 -9.14 -11.73
N LEU A 265 -9.15 -8.00 -12.42
CA LEU A 265 -7.88 -7.33 -12.75
C LEU A 265 -7.39 -6.45 -11.60
N PHE A 266 -8.26 -5.89 -10.76
CA PHE A 266 -7.86 -5.20 -9.52
C PHE A 266 -7.10 -6.12 -8.57
N VAL A 267 -7.46 -7.39 -8.69
CA VAL A 267 -7.19 -8.48 -7.77
C VAL A 267 -5.80 -9.09 -7.95
N ALA A 268 -5.26 -9.12 -9.17
CA ALA A 268 -3.91 -9.64 -9.44
C ALA A 268 -2.84 -8.57 -9.67
N LEU A 269 -3.22 -7.29 -9.84
CA LEU A 269 -2.32 -6.27 -10.41
C LEU A 269 -1.82 -5.20 -9.44
N ALA A 270 -2.11 -5.30 -8.14
CA ALA A 270 -1.50 -4.43 -7.13
C ALA A 270 0.03 -4.56 -7.02
N THR A 271 0.61 -5.54 -7.71
CA THR A 271 2.00 -5.95 -7.50
C THR A 271 2.64 -6.60 -8.74
N VAL A 272 1.97 -6.59 -9.91
CA VAL A 272 2.66 -6.89 -11.17
C VAL A 272 3.53 -5.69 -11.53
N SER A 273 4.74 -5.69 -10.99
CA SER A 273 5.94 -5.17 -11.67
C SER A 273 7.22 -5.48 -10.90
N MET A 274 7.54 -6.77 -10.70
CA MET A 274 8.93 -7.27 -10.74
C MET A 274 8.99 -8.74 -11.19
N GLY A 275 8.35 -9.06 -12.32
CA GLY A 275 8.58 -10.29 -13.09
C GLY A 275 9.04 -10.06 -14.53
N ILE A 276 9.10 -8.80 -14.99
CA ILE A 276 9.42 -8.45 -16.40
C ILE A 276 10.67 -7.57 -16.53
N TYR A 277 11.26 -7.07 -15.45
CA TYR A 277 12.48 -6.25 -15.51
C TYR A 277 13.70 -6.96 -14.92
N ALA A 278 13.85 -8.24 -15.28
CA ALA A 278 15.13 -8.93 -15.28
C ALA A 278 15.65 -8.93 -16.71
N LEU A 279 16.11 -7.76 -17.18
CA LEU A 279 17.06 -7.51 -18.27
C LEU A 279 17.46 -6.03 -18.21
#